data_AF-A0A8B5XL02-F1
#
_entry.id   AF-A0A8B5XL02-F1
#
_cell.length_a   1.000
_cell.length_b   1.000
_cell.length_c   1.000
_cell.angle_alpha   90.00
_cell.angle_beta   90.00
_cell.angle_gamma   90.00
#
_symmetry.space_group_name_H-M   'P 1'
#
loop_
_entity.id
_entity.type
_entity.pdbx_description
1 polymer ?
#
loop_
_entity_poly.entity_id
_entity_poly.type
_entity_poly.pdbx_seq_one_letter_code
_entity_poly.pdbx_strand_id
1 'polypeptide(L)'
;VHQLLAIAPSPEQVPDLDTATDAELKRFAKAFQEFDKLLSSIQVYSDYDEKVILREIGLSLEDIENFAGQYQNVIEELRRRRKEDQEDEGVLLDIEYELESIRTDEINYHYILSLIQSLIENRENLIGKKEKSLVDNYIEDLNKSNPKLSSIISKLWQDVQADAKSYQGQSVTHKLDEMIELTTQQKIRETADYWQIGEDELQFVVDNYRIGRDKQNGEKAITESQDYLAYKEAHGDKALPKLKYKKALKEDYMRMISEDILPLRGR
;
A
#
# COMPACT_ATOMS: atom_id res chain seq x y z
N VAL A 1 1.21 -24.30 -4.66
CA VAL A 1 0.64 -24.33 -6.02
C VAL A 1 0.06 -25.70 -6.42
N HIS A 2 0.77 -26.83 -6.30
CA HIS A 2 0.27 -28.13 -6.77
C HIS A 2 -1.08 -28.57 -6.19
N GLN A 3 -1.37 -28.27 -4.92
CA GLN A 3 -2.65 -28.60 -4.30
C GLN A 3 -3.81 -27.77 -4.87
N LEU A 4 -3.59 -26.48 -5.15
CA LEU A 4 -4.55 -25.61 -5.83
C LEU A 4 -4.86 -26.16 -7.23
N LEU A 5 -3.81 -26.43 -8.03
CA LEU A 5 -3.96 -26.91 -9.41
C LEU A 5 -4.50 -28.34 -9.53
N ALA A 6 -4.39 -29.16 -8.49
CA ALA A 6 -5.04 -30.46 -8.44
C ALA A 6 -6.56 -30.36 -8.28
N ILE A 7 -7.05 -29.26 -7.68
CA ILE A 7 -8.48 -29.00 -7.48
C ILE A 7 -9.04 -28.22 -8.68
N ALA A 8 -8.35 -27.16 -9.10
CA ALA A 8 -8.72 -26.31 -10.22
C ALA A 8 -7.48 -26.08 -11.10
N PRO A 9 -7.30 -26.84 -12.20
CA PRO A 9 -6.11 -26.73 -13.04
C PRO A 9 -5.99 -25.37 -13.75
N SER A 10 -7.09 -24.64 -13.89
CA SER A 10 -7.14 -23.24 -14.34
C SER A 10 -8.24 -22.45 -13.62
N PRO A 11 -8.23 -21.11 -13.67
CA PRO A 11 -9.25 -20.28 -13.03
C PRO A 11 -10.68 -20.55 -13.52
N GLU A 12 -10.84 -20.98 -14.77
CA GLU A 12 -12.14 -21.36 -15.36
C GLU A 12 -12.65 -22.71 -14.86
N GLN A 13 -11.80 -23.47 -14.17
CA GLN A 13 -12.10 -24.81 -13.66
C GLN A 13 -12.26 -24.83 -12.13
N VAL A 14 -12.46 -23.67 -11.50
CA VAL A 14 -12.89 -23.57 -10.10
C VAL A 14 -14.27 -24.25 -9.94
N PRO A 15 -14.55 -24.93 -8.81
CA PRO A 15 -15.83 -25.58 -8.60
C PRO A 15 -17.01 -24.62 -8.81
N ASP A 16 -17.96 -25.06 -9.64
CA ASP A 16 -19.13 -24.29 -10.03
C ASP A 16 -20.00 -23.95 -8.80
N LEU A 17 -20.31 -22.66 -8.63
CA LEU A 17 -20.98 -22.14 -7.44
C LEU A 17 -22.43 -22.60 -7.30
N ASP A 18 -23.08 -23.09 -8.36
CA ASP A 18 -24.46 -23.55 -8.32
C ASP A 18 -24.55 -25.06 -8.01
N THR A 19 -23.51 -25.82 -8.37
CA THR A 19 -23.52 -27.28 -8.33
C THR A 19 -22.56 -27.89 -7.30
N ALA A 20 -21.51 -27.17 -6.91
CA ALA A 20 -20.51 -27.66 -5.95
C ALA A 20 -21.05 -27.71 -4.52
N THR A 21 -20.60 -28.71 -3.77
CA THR A 21 -20.85 -28.83 -2.33
C THR A 21 -20.00 -27.84 -1.53
N ASP A 22 -20.45 -27.47 -0.32
CA ASP A 22 -19.69 -26.60 0.59
C ASP A 22 -18.30 -27.16 0.90
N ALA A 23 -18.17 -28.50 0.97
CA ALA A 23 -16.90 -29.16 1.19
C ALA A 23 -15.92 -29.00 0.02
N GLU A 24 -16.41 -28.93 -1.22
CA GLU A 24 -15.59 -28.69 -2.42
C GLU A 24 -15.16 -27.22 -2.50
N LEU A 25 -16.09 -26.31 -2.26
CA LEU A 25 -15.84 -24.87 -2.19
C LEU A 25 -14.81 -24.54 -1.08
N LYS A 26 -14.96 -25.11 0.12
CA LYS A 26 -14.01 -24.92 1.23
C LYS A 26 -12.62 -25.49 0.93
N ARG A 27 -12.54 -26.62 0.21
CA ARG A 27 -11.25 -27.21 -0.19
C ARG A 27 -10.51 -26.31 -1.18
N PHE A 28 -11.21 -25.78 -2.17
CA PHE A 28 -10.63 -24.80 -3.09
C PHE A 28 -10.17 -23.55 -2.33
N ALA A 29 -11.05 -22.95 -1.52
CA ALA A 29 -10.75 -21.73 -0.78
C ALA A 29 -9.51 -21.90 0.11
N LYS A 30 -9.42 -23.02 0.84
CA LYS A 30 -8.26 -23.32 1.69
C LYS A 30 -6.97 -23.50 0.88
N ALA A 31 -7.03 -24.23 -0.23
CA ALA A 31 -5.86 -24.43 -1.09
C ALA A 31 -5.37 -23.12 -1.71
N PHE A 32 -6.29 -22.20 -2.02
CA PHE A 32 -5.95 -20.86 -2.49
C PHE A 32 -5.33 -20.00 -1.38
N GLN A 33 -5.88 -20.00 -0.15
CA GLN A 33 -5.28 -19.30 0.99
C GLN A 33 -3.85 -19.76 1.28
N GLU A 34 -3.59 -21.07 1.25
CA GLU A 34 -2.25 -21.61 1.47
C GLU A 34 -1.28 -21.25 0.33
N PHE A 35 -1.78 -21.20 -0.92
CA PHE A 35 -1.01 -20.70 -2.06
C PHE A 35 -0.66 -19.23 -1.91
N ASP A 36 -1.64 -18.40 -1.56
CA ASP A 36 -1.52 -16.95 -1.38
C ASP A 36 -0.49 -16.62 -0.27
N LYS A 37 -0.61 -17.21 0.93
CA LYS A 37 0.38 -17.07 2.02
C LYS A 37 1.80 -17.41 1.58
N LEU A 38 1.95 -18.50 0.84
CA LEU A 38 3.26 -18.94 0.37
C LEU A 38 3.83 -17.95 -0.64
N LEU A 39 3.02 -17.49 -1.59
CA LEU A 39 3.44 -16.51 -2.59
C LEU A 39 3.86 -15.18 -1.93
N SER A 40 3.09 -14.67 -0.98
CA SER A 40 3.44 -13.47 -0.20
C SER A 40 4.73 -13.63 0.58
N SER A 41 4.92 -14.79 1.23
CA SER A 41 6.13 -15.04 2.00
C SER A 41 7.41 -15.02 1.15
N ILE A 42 7.29 -15.38 -0.12
CA ILE A 42 8.41 -15.41 -1.07
C ILE A 42 8.73 -14.01 -1.63
N GLN A 43 7.74 -13.14 -1.76
CA GLN A 43 7.92 -11.75 -2.24
C GLN A 43 8.80 -10.88 -1.33
N VAL A 44 8.99 -11.28 -0.06
CA VAL A 44 9.76 -10.51 0.93
C VAL A 44 11.28 -10.72 0.80
N TYR A 45 11.74 -11.73 0.06
CA TYR A 45 13.17 -12.00 -0.10
C TYR A 45 13.84 -11.07 -1.10
N SER A 46 15.07 -10.64 -0.81
CA SER A 46 15.86 -9.73 -1.65
C SER A 46 16.14 -10.25 -3.07
N ASP A 47 16.13 -11.58 -3.23
CA ASP A 47 16.46 -12.27 -4.47
C ASP A 47 15.19 -12.70 -5.24
N TYR A 48 14.02 -12.18 -4.85
CA TYR A 48 12.75 -12.44 -5.53
C TYR A 48 12.79 -11.93 -6.97
N ASP A 49 12.58 -12.84 -7.92
CA ASP A 49 12.33 -12.52 -9.33
C ASP A 49 10.98 -13.12 -9.73
N GLU A 50 9.99 -12.24 -9.88
CA GLU A 50 8.63 -12.60 -10.27
C GLU A 50 8.59 -13.48 -11.53
N LYS A 51 9.40 -13.18 -12.54
CA LYS A 51 9.39 -13.94 -13.80
C LYS A 51 9.93 -15.35 -13.62
N VAL A 52 10.88 -15.54 -12.70
CA VAL A 52 11.41 -16.87 -12.36
C VAL A 52 10.35 -17.67 -11.58
N ILE A 53 9.73 -17.06 -10.58
CA ILE A 53 8.70 -17.71 -9.75
C ILE A 53 7.48 -18.09 -10.60
N LEU A 54 6.96 -17.19 -11.43
CA LEU A 54 5.82 -17.46 -12.31
C LEU A 54 6.09 -18.63 -13.28
N ARG A 55 7.31 -18.70 -13.83
CA ARG A 55 7.73 -19.83 -14.68
C ARG A 55 7.80 -21.15 -13.91
N GLU A 56 8.28 -21.11 -12.67
CA GLU A 56 8.42 -22.30 -11.84
C GLU A 56 7.05 -22.86 -11.41
N ILE A 57 6.12 -21.99 -11.04
CA ILE A 57 4.77 -22.40 -10.63
C ILE A 57 3.85 -22.67 -11.83
N GLY A 58 4.25 -22.27 -13.04
CA GLY A 58 3.50 -22.50 -14.27
C GLY A 58 2.22 -21.68 -14.40
N LEU A 59 2.17 -20.52 -13.74
CA LEU A 59 1.03 -19.59 -13.75
C LEU A 59 1.48 -18.23 -14.23
N SER A 60 0.63 -17.54 -14.98
CA SER A 60 0.79 -16.11 -15.26
C SER A 60 0.21 -15.25 -14.14
N LEU A 61 0.54 -13.96 -14.15
CA LEU A 61 -0.11 -13.00 -13.24
C LEU A 61 -1.64 -12.95 -13.47
N GLU A 62 -2.07 -13.00 -14.73
CA GLU A 62 -3.48 -13.03 -15.11
C GLU A 62 -4.18 -14.28 -14.54
N ASP A 63 -3.53 -15.45 -14.54
CA ASP A 63 -4.09 -16.66 -13.92
C ASP A 63 -4.28 -16.48 -12.40
N ILE A 64 -3.30 -15.88 -11.73
CA ILE A 64 -3.33 -15.62 -10.28
C ILE A 64 -4.45 -14.63 -9.93
N GLU A 65 -4.59 -13.54 -10.70
CA GLU A 65 -5.68 -12.56 -10.57
C GLU A 65 -7.06 -13.21 -10.80
N ASN A 66 -7.19 -14.03 -11.83
CA ASN A 66 -8.43 -14.74 -12.13
C ASN A 66 -8.79 -15.73 -11.01
N PHE A 67 -7.81 -16.48 -10.47
CA PHE A 67 -8.04 -17.32 -9.29
C PHE A 67 -8.47 -16.52 -8.06
N ALA A 68 -7.95 -15.31 -7.86
CA ALA A 68 -8.35 -14.39 -6.80
C ALA A 68 -9.83 -14.01 -6.89
N GLY A 69 -10.26 -13.60 -8.09
CA GLY A 69 -11.64 -13.23 -8.34
C GLY A 69 -12.59 -14.41 -8.07
N GLN A 70 -12.20 -15.61 -8.50
CA GLN A 70 -12.96 -16.82 -8.20
C GLN A 70 -12.98 -17.16 -6.71
N TYR A 71 -11.86 -17.00 -6.01
CA TYR A 71 -11.80 -17.15 -4.55
C TYR A 71 -12.76 -16.22 -3.83
N GLN A 72 -12.81 -14.94 -4.18
CA GLN A 72 -13.75 -13.99 -3.57
C GLN A 72 -15.21 -14.42 -3.81
N ASN A 73 -15.54 -14.85 -5.02
CA ASN A 73 -16.88 -15.37 -5.33
C ASN A 73 -17.23 -16.60 -4.48
N VAL A 74 -16.28 -17.52 -4.28
CA VAL A 74 -16.44 -18.72 -3.44
C VAL A 74 -16.65 -18.34 -1.96
N ILE A 75 -15.90 -17.36 -1.44
CA ILE A 75 -16.04 -16.88 -0.06
C ILE A 75 -17.41 -16.23 0.16
N GLU A 76 -17.87 -15.39 -0.75
CA GLU A 76 -19.21 -14.79 -0.71
C GLU A 76 -20.31 -15.85 -0.75
N GLU A 77 -20.16 -16.87 -1.61
CA GLU A 77 -21.12 -17.96 -1.69
C GLU A 77 -21.16 -18.80 -0.39
N LEU A 78 -20.00 -19.12 0.20
CA LEU A 78 -19.91 -19.81 1.49
C LEU A 78 -20.49 -18.96 2.64
N ARG A 79 -20.37 -17.63 2.59
CA ARG A 79 -21.06 -16.72 3.52
C ARG A 79 -22.57 -16.78 3.34
N ARG A 80 -23.07 -16.77 2.10
CA ARG A 80 -24.50 -16.85 1.76
C ARG A 80 -25.13 -18.17 2.19
N ARG A 81 -24.42 -19.30 2.04
CA ARG A 81 -24.91 -20.64 2.37
C ARG A 81 -24.97 -20.92 3.88
N ARG A 82 -24.18 -20.21 4.69
CA ARG A 82 -24.21 -20.38 6.15
C ARG A 82 -25.56 -19.94 6.73
N LYS A 83 -26.25 -20.89 7.37
CA LYS A 83 -27.32 -20.63 8.33
C LYS A 83 -26.71 -20.47 9.72
N GLU A 84 -27.25 -19.57 10.54
CA GLU A 84 -26.68 -19.15 11.84
C GLU A 84 -26.42 -20.28 12.86
N ASP A 85 -26.91 -21.52 12.64
CA ASP A 85 -26.88 -22.61 13.63
C ASP A 85 -26.28 -23.95 13.14
N GLN A 86 -25.34 -23.96 12.19
CA GLN A 86 -24.61 -25.20 11.83
C GLN A 86 -23.12 -25.10 12.19
N GLU A 87 -22.75 -25.73 13.31
CA GLU A 87 -21.37 -26.12 13.58
C GLU A 87 -20.95 -27.17 12.53
N ASP A 88 -20.19 -26.71 11.55
CA ASP A 88 -19.83 -27.49 10.37
C ASP A 88 -18.57 -28.33 10.67
N GLU A 89 -18.71 -29.66 10.79
CA GLU A 89 -17.64 -30.65 11.02
C GLU A 89 -16.68 -30.83 9.81
N GLY A 90 -16.45 -29.78 9.03
CA GLY A 90 -15.62 -29.76 7.82
C GLY A 90 -14.34 -28.95 7.93
N VAL A 91 -13.52 -29.02 6.87
CA VAL A 91 -12.25 -28.29 6.66
C VAL A 91 -12.25 -26.91 7.32
N LEU A 92 -11.37 -26.71 8.30
CA LEU A 92 -11.11 -25.41 8.93
C LEU A 92 -10.67 -24.42 7.84
N LEU A 93 -11.58 -23.52 7.45
CA LEU A 93 -11.39 -22.44 6.49
C LEU A 93 -11.52 -21.12 7.23
N ASP A 94 -10.54 -20.24 7.06
CA ASP A 94 -10.59 -18.89 7.61
C ASP A 94 -11.37 -17.98 6.67
N ILE A 95 -12.65 -17.72 6.97
CA ILE A 95 -13.51 -16.94 6.07
C ILE A 95 -13.28 -15.43 6.21
N GLU A 96 -12.47 -15.01 7.19
CA GLU A 96 -12.05 -13.61 7.38
C GLU A 96 -10.68 -13.34 6.75
N TYR A 97 -10.06 -14.34 6.13
CA TYR A 97 -8.76 -14.20 5.50
C TYR A 97 -8.77 -13.17 4.35
N GLU A 98 -7.94 -12.15 4.51
CA GLU A 98 -7.62 -11.17 3.47
C GLU A 98 -6.44 -11.68 2.62
N LEU A 99 -6.56 -11.61 1.29
CA LEU A 99 -5.50 -12.06 0.38
C LEU A 99 -4.24 -11.24 0.59
N GLU A 100 -3.15 -11.93 0.96
CA GLU A 100 -1.85 -11.34 1.24
C GLU A 100 -1.03 -11.16 -0.05
N SER A 101 -1.22 -12.03 -1.06
CA SER A 101 -0.39 -12.04 -2.29
C SER A 101 -0.97 -11.18 -3.38
N ILE A 102 -2.27 -10.93 -3.27
CA ILE A 102 -3.06 -10.10 -4.16
C ILE A 102 -3.54 -8.95 -3.29
N ARG A 103 -2.66 -7.96 -3.12
CA ARG A 103 -3.07 -6.62 -2.71
C ARG A 103 -3.95 -6.06 -3.82
N THR A 104 -5.25 -6.35 -3.73
CA THR A 104 -6.26 -5.80 -4.63
C THR A 104 -6.07 -4.28 -4.67
N ASP A 105 -5.80 -3.75 -5.87
CA ASP A 105 -5.70 -2.34 -6.25
C ASP A 105 -4.37 -1.59 -6.02
N GLU A 106 -3.28 -2.27 -5.71
CA GLU A 106 -1.96 -1.64 -5.80
C GLU A 106 -1.22 -2.09 -7.04
N ILE A 107 -1.10 -1.20 -8.02
CA ILE A 107 0.11 -1.23 -8.84
C ILE A 107 1.26 -1.21 -7.85
N ASN A 108 2.04 -2.29 -7.84
CA ASN A 108 3.29 -2.27 -7.12
C ASN A 108 4.09 -1.12 -7.74
N TYR A 109 4.16 0.02 -7.06
CA TYR A 109 4.76 1.23 -7.61
C TYR A 109 6.22 0.98 -8.03
N HIS A 110 6.87 -0.04 -7.48
CA HIS A 110 8.16 -0.57 -7.95
C HIS A 110 8.16 -0.91 -9.44
N TYR A 111 7.05 -1.42 -9.99
CA TYR A 111 6.90 -1.65 -11.41
C TYR A 111 6.90 -0.33 -12.20
N ILE A 112 6.18 0.70 -11.75
CA ILE A 112 6.25 2.05 -12.35
C ILE A 112 7.69 2.56 -12.32
N LEU A 113 8.37 2.45 -11.17
CA LEU A 113 9.77 2.87 -11.04
C LEU A 113 10.70 2.08 -11.98
N SER A 114 10.49 0.77 -12.12
CA SER A 114 11.26 -0.08 -13.03
C SER A 114 11.06 0.31 -14.50
N LEU A 115 9.84 0.68 -14.89
CA LEU A 115 9.54 1.19 -16.22
C LEU A 115 10.27 2.51 -16.46
N ILE A 116 10.17 3.45 -15.52
CA ILE A 116 10.86 4.74 -15.62
C ILE A 116 12.38 4.52 -15.69
N GLN A 117 12.94 3.65 -14.84
CA GLN A 117 14.37 3.30 -14.82
C GLN A 117 14.83 2.73 -16.17
N SER A 118 14.08 1.80 -16.74
CA SER A 118 14.37 1.23 -18.07
C SER A 118 14.36 2.28 -19.17
N LEU A 119 13.43 3.24 -19.10
CA LEU A 119 13.30 4.30 -20.09
C LEU A 119 14.45 5.31 -20.03
N ILE A 120 14.96 5.65 -18.84
CA ILE A 120 16.11 6.56 -18.70
C ILE A 120 17.44 5.90 -19.09
N GLU A 121 17.56 4.58 -18.90
CA GLU A 121 18.75 3.81 -19.27
C GLU A 121 18.85 3.52 -20.77
N ASN A 122 17.74 3.65 -21.50
CA ASN A 122 17.73 3.45 -22.94
C ASN A 122 18.57 4.53 -23.66
N ARG A 123 19.58 4.08 -24.40
CA ARG A 123 20.61 4.91 -25.03
C ARG A 123 20.09 5.83 -26.14
N GLU A 124 18.88 5.60 -26.65
CA GLU A 124 18.28 6.44 -27.69
C GLU A 124 17.85 7.82 -27.15
N ASN A 125 17.88 8.06 -25.82
CA ASN A 125 17.62 9.33 -25.14
C ASN A 125 16.26 9.98 -25.46
N LEU A 126 15.36 9.25 -26.10
CA LEU A 126 14.05 9.72 -26.50
C LEU A 126 13.01 8.72 -25.99
N ILE A 127 12.26 9.15 -24.99
CA ILE A 127 11.11 8.41 -24.50
C ILE A 127 9.97 8.60 -25.51
N GLY A 128 9.61 7.53 -26.20
CA GLY A 128 8.53 7.56 -27.19
C GLY A 128 7.16 7.82 -26.58
N LYS A 129 6.20 8.22 -27.42
CA LYS A 129 4.84 8.57 -26.97
C LYS A 129 4.11 7.38 -26.33
N LYS A 130 4.36 6.16 -26.81
CA LYS A 130 3.69 4.95 -26.30
C LYS A 130 4.17 4.62 -24.88
N GLU A 131 5.48 4.71 -24.67
CA GLU A 131 6.13 4.50 -23.39
C GLU A 131 5.65 5.52 -22.37
N LYS A 132 5.49 6.79 -22.79
CA LYS A 132 4.90 7.82 -21.93
C LYS A 132 3.49 7.50 -21.49
N SER A 133 2.59 7.22 -22.44
CA SER A 133 1.21 6.88 -22.11
C SER A 133 1.09 5.62 -21.27
N LEU A 134 1.99 4.65 -21.43
CA LEU A 134 2.02 3.46 -20.59
C LEU A 134 2.30 3.81 -19.12
N VAL A 135 3.34 4.60 -18.86
CA VAL A 135 3.69 5.05 -17.50
C VAL A 135 2.57 5.93 -16.92
N ASP A 136 2.01 6.85 -17.72
CA ASP A 136 0.90 7.71 -17.30
C ASP A 136 -0.32 6.89 -16.84
N ASN A 137 -0.69 5.85 -17.59
CA ASN A 137 -1.80 4.97 -17.23
C ASN A 137 -1.56 4.24 -15.90
N TYR A 138 -0.35 3.71 -15.69
CA TYR A 138 -0.03 3.07 -14.41
C TYR A 138 -0.02 4.07 -13.24
N ILE A 139 0.38 5.32 -13.47
CA ILE A 139 0.30 6.37 -12.42
C ILE A 139 -1.17 6.71 -12.12
N GLU A 140 -2.03 6.77 -13.15
CA GLU A 140 -3.48 7.01 -12.99
C GLU A 140 -4.18 5.88 -12.23
N ASP A 141 -3.80 4.63 -12.51
CA ASP A 141 -4.31 3.48 -11.78
C ASP A 141 -3.84 3.49 -10.31
N LEU A 142 -2.57 3.80 -10.03
CA LEU A 142 -2.08 3.99 -8.66
C LEU A 142 -2.81 5.12 -7.94
N ASN A 143 -3.23 6.17 -8.66
CA ASN A 143 -3.96 7.29 -8.07
C ASN A 143 -5.33 6.88 -7.50
N LYS A 144 -5.93 5.79 -8.00
CA LYS A 144 -7.23 5.30 -7.52
C LYS A 144 -7.13 4.72 -6.10
N SER A 145 -6.01 4.09 -5.76
CA SER A 145 -5.77 3.48 -4.44
C SER A 145 -4.89 4.32 -3.53
N ASN A 146 -3.85 4.96 -4.06
CA ASN A 146 -2.91 5.77 -3.29
C ASN A 146 -2.60 7.11 -4.00
N PRO A 147 -3.53 8.09 -3.91
CA PRO A 147 -3.38 9.39 -4.58
C PRO A 147 -2.17 10.19 -4.06
N LYS A 148 -1.78 10.00 -2.80
CA LYS A 148 -0.63 10.70 -2.21
C LYS A 148 0.67 10.23 -2.85
N LEU A 149 0.93 8.92 -2.86
CA LEU A 149 2.12 8.36 -3.50
C LEU A 149 2.12 8.60 -5.01
N SER A 150 0.96 8.40 -5.66
CA SER A 150 0.80 8.68 -7.09
C SER A 150 1.18 10.12 -7.44
N SER A 151 0.80 11.11 -6.62
CA SER A 151 1.16 12.50 -6.88
C SER A 151 2.68 12.74 -6.87
N ILE A 152 3.44 12.09 -5.98
CA ILE A 152 4.90 12.21 -5.92
C ILE A 152 5.55 11.52 -7.14
N ILE A 153 5.08 10.32 -7.49
CA ILE A 153 5.58 9.57 -8.65
C ILE A 153 5.25 10.30 -9.96
N SER A 154 4.06 10.90 -10.06
CA SER A 154 3.65 11.74 -11.19
C SER A 154 4.59 12.93 -11.37
N LYS A 155 4.96 13.60 -10.28
CA LYS A 155 5.94 14.70 -10.31
C LYS A 155 7.33 14.22 -10.74
N LEU A 156 7.83 13.12 -10.15
CA LEU A 156 9.10 12.52 -10.55
C LEU A 156 9.10 12.17 -12.04
N TRP A 157 8.01 11.61 -12.52
CA TRP A 157 7.84 11.25 -13.93
C TRP A 157 7.84 12.47 -14.84
N GLN A 158 7.16 13.56 -14.46
CA GLN A 158 7.20 14.83 -15.20
C GLN A 158 8.63 15.40 -15.27
N ASP A 159 9.38 15.35 -14.17
CA ASP A 159 10.76 15.84 -14.14
C ASP A 159 11.67 14.99 -15.05
N VAL A 160 11.50 13.66 -15.04
CA VAL A 160 12.18 12.74 -15.98
C VAL A 160 11.81 13.04 -17.43
N GLN A 161 10.54 13.32 -17.73
CA GLN A 161 10.13 13.68 -19.09
C GLN A 161 10.71 15.01 -19.56
N ALA A 162 10.93 15.95 -18.65
CA ALA A 162 11.49 17.27 -18.93
C ALA A 162 13.01 17.20 -19.23
N ASP A 163 13.75 16.38 -18.48
CA ASP A 163 15.20 16.20 -18.67
C ASP A 163 15.68 14.77 -18.35
N ALA A 164 15.32 13.81 -19.19
CA ALA A 164 15.67 12.39 -19.01
C ALA A 164 17.19 12.17 -18.90
N LYS A 165 18.01 13.03 -19.53
CA LYS A 165 19.47 12.92 -19.50
C LYS A 165 20.02 13.19 -18.11
N SER A 166 19.45 14.15 -17.38
CA SER A 166 19.89 14.45 -16.01
C SER A 166 19.72 13.25 -15.08
N TYR A 167 18.73 12.39 -15.32
CA TYR A 167 18.45 11.19 -14.51
C TYR A 167 19.29 9.96 -14.90
N GLN A 168 20.08 10.01 -15.98
CA GLN A 168 20.88 8.86 -16.41
C GLN A 168 21.93 8.45 -15.38
N GLY A 169 21.99 7.14 -15.11
CA GLY A 169 22.88 6.58 -14.09
C GLY A 169 22.45 6.87 -12.65
N GLN A 170 21.32 7.54 -12.44
CA GLN A 170 20.69 7.70 -11.13
C GLN A 170 19.66 6.58 -10.89
N SER A 171 19.38 6.31 -9.62
CA SER A 171 18.29 5.42 -9.20
C SER A 171 17.01 6.22 -9.06
N VAL A 172 16.00 5.89 -9.86
CA VAL A 172 14.65 6.48 -9.77
C VAL A 172 14.04 6.19 -8.40
N THR A 173 14.30 5.02 -7.83
CA THR A 173 13.87 4.66 -6.47
C THR A 173 14.47 5.59 -5.42
N HIS A 174 15.78 5.82 -5.44
CA HIS A 174 16.40 6.74 -4.48
C HIS A 174 15.89 8.18 -4.64
N LYS A 175 15.56 8.60 -5.87
CA LYS A 175 14.94 9.91 -6.11
C LYS A 175 13.52 9.99 -5.57
N LEU A 176 12.73 8.93 -5.69
CA LEU A 176 11.44 8.87 -5.03
C LEU A 176 11.59 8.97 -3.50
N ASP A 177 12.52 8.22 -2.91
CA ASP A 177 12.77 8.24 -1.46
C ASP A 177 13.15 9.64 -0.97
N GLU A 178 14.00 10.36 -1.71
CA GLU A 178 14.35 11.76 -1.42
C GLU A 178 13.12 12.67 -1.46
N MET A 179 12.24 12.51 -2.45
CA MET A 179 11.02 13.30 -2.57
C MET A 179 10.02 13.00 -1.44
N ILE A 180 9.89 11.73 -1.04
CA ILE A 180 9.04 11.31 0.10
C ILE A 180 9.58 11.89 1.40
N GLU A 181 10.89 11.85 1.61
CA GLU A 181 11.53 12.40 2.79
C GLU A 181 11.32 13.90 2.87
N LEU A 182 11.59 14.65 1.78
CA LEU A 182 11.35 16.09 1.72
C LEU A 182 9.88 16.45 2.01
N THR A 183 8.94 15.68 1.46
CA THR A 183 7.51 15.87 1.70
C THR A 183 7.15 15.61 3.16
N THR A 184 7.70 14.56 3.75
CA THR A 184 7.50 14.19 5.16
C THR A 184 8.03 15.28 6.09
N GLN A 185 9.26 15.75 5.85
CA GLN A 185 9.89 16.84 6.61
C GLN A 185 9.10 18.14 6.51
N GLN A 186 8.60 18.47 5.31
CA GLN A 186 7.74 19.64 5.13
C GLN A 186 6.46 19.54 5.97
N LYS A 187 5.79 18.38 5.98
CA LYS A 187 4.57 18.17 6.77
C LYS A 187 4.82 18.30 8.27
N ILE A 188 5.89 17.68 8.75
CA ILE A 188 6.30 17.76 10.16
C ILE A 188 6.56 19.20 10.56
N ARG A 189 7.32 19.95 9.76
CA ARG A 189 7.60 21.36 10.00
C ARG A 189 6.33 22.22 10.00
N GLU A 190 5.48 22.07 8.99
CA GLU A 190 4.22 22.83 8.89
C GLU A 190 3.33 22.58 10.11
N THR A 191 3.20 21.32 10.55
CA THR A 191 2.43 20.97 11.75
C THR A 191 3.10 21.48 13.02
N ALA A 192 4.43 21.36 13.14
CA ALA A 192 5.18 21.84 14.29
C ALA A 192 5.05 23.37 14.45
N ASP A 193 5.21 24.10 13.35
CA ASP A 193 5.06 25.55 13.27
C ASP A 193 3.62 25.97 13.56
N TYR A 194 2.62 25.29 12.98
CA TYR A 194 1.22 25.63 13.23
C TYR A 194 0.86 25.48 14.72
N TRP A 195 1.27 24.38 15.35
CA TRP A 195 0.93 24.13 16.75
C TRP A 195 1.91 24.75 17.75
N GLN A 196 3.04 25.28 17.28
CA GLN A 196 4.15 25.80 18.09
C GLN A 196 4.62 24.73 19.09
N ILE A 197 5.07 23.61 18.54
CA ILE A 197 5.66 22.46 19.25
C ILE A 197 7.04 22.15 18.67
N GLY A 198 7.81 21.28 19.32
CA GLY A 198 9.13 20.91 18.82
C GLY A 198 9.07 20.03 17.56
N GLU A 199 9.79 20.43 16.51
CA GLU A 199 9.92 19.70 15.23
C GLU A 199 10.58 18.33 15.45
N ASP A 200 11.67 18.27 16.23
CA ASP A 200 12.40 17.04 16.53
C ASP A 200 11.55 16.04 17.34
N GLU A 201 10.77 16.53 18.31
CA GLU A 201 9.85 15.69 19.08
C GLU A 201 8.74 15.13 18.19
N LEU A 202 8.24 15.91 17.23
CA LEU A 202 7.23 15.44 16.27
C LEU A 202 7.82 14.43 15.30
N GLN A 203 9.02 14.69 14.77
CA GLN A 203 9.78 13.75 13.95
C GLN A 203 9.91 12.40 14.65
N PHE A 204 10.29 12.39 15.94
CA PHE A 204 10.40 11.16 16.70
C PHE A 204 9.07 10.38 16.78
N VAL A 205 7.94 11.06 16.92
CA VAL A 205 6.61 10.42 16.91
C VAL A 205 6.33 9.82 15.53
N VAL A 206 6.62 10.54 14.43
CA VAL A 206 6.42 10.06 13.05
C VAL A 206 7.25 8.81 12.76
N ASP A 207 8.50 8.79 13.19
CA ASP A 207 9.43 7.67 12.94
C ASP A 207 9.08 6.42 13.75
N ASN A 208 8.45 6.62 14.91
CA ASN A 208 8.09 5.54 15.83
C ASN A 208 6.57 5.28 15.87
N TYR A 209 5.84 5.75 14.86
CA TYR A 209 4.39 5.64 14.81
C TYR A 209 3.95 4.17 14.69
N ARG A 210 2.93 3.81 15.47
CA ARG A 210 2.35 2.46 15.54
C ARG A 210 0.89 2.51 15.09
N ILE A 211 0.61 1.92 13.94
CA ILE A 211 -0.74 1.80 13.40
C ILE A 211 -1.65 1.07 14.39
N GLY A 212 -2.88 1.56 14.55
CA GLY A 212 -3.89 0.98 15.44
C GLY A 212 -3.66 1.20 16.94
N ARG A 213 -2.73 2.07 17.34
CA ARG A 213 -2.49 2.42 18.75
C ARG A 213 -2.93 3.85 19.06
N ASP A 214 -3.73 4.03 20.10
CA ASP A 214 -4.13 5.37 20.57
C ASP A 214 -3.01 6.12 21.27
N LYS A 215 -2.04 5.38 21.84
CA LYS A 215 -0.89 5.94 22.55
C LYS A 215 0.38 5.64 21.76
N GLN A 216 1.00 6.70 21.26
CA GLN A 216 2.23 6.67 20.49
C GLN A 216 3.47 6.87 21.37
N ASN A 217 4.61 6.42 20.87
CA ASN A 217 5.91 6.76 21.46
C ASN A 217 6.19 8.24 21.18
N GLY A 218 6.76 8.97 22.15
CA GLY A 218 7.09 10.40 21.99
C GLY A 218 6.00 11.40 22.37
N GLU A 219 4.75 10.98 22.61
CA GLU A 219 3.64 11.92 22.95
C GLU A 219 3.92 12.80 24.19
N LYS A 220 4.69 12.26 25.15
CA LYS A 220 5.10 13.02 26.33
C LYS A 220 6.04 14.17 25.94
N ALA A 221 7.01 13.92 25.08
CA ALA A 221 7.96 14.93 24.60
C ALA A 221 7.25 16.02 23.80
N ILE A 222 6.30 15.63 22.93
CA ILE A 222 5.38 16.59 22.27
C ILE A 222 4.70 17.48 23.30
N THR A 223 4.13 16.89 24.35
CA THR A 223 3.42 17.64 25.40
C THR A 223 4.33 18.62 26.14
N GLU A 224 5.58 18.24 26.38
CA GLU A 224 6.59 19.05 27.05
C GLU A 224 7.15 20.17 26.15
N SER A 225 7.14 19.99 24.84
CA SER A 225 7.62 20.96 23.84
C SER A 225 6.61 22.08 23.49
N GLN A 226 5.37 22.03 24.00
CA GLN A 226 4.31 22.97 23.63
C GLN A 226 4.59 24.42 24.07
N ASP A 227 4.61 25.35 23.13
CA ASP A 227 4.54 26.79 23.39
C ASP A 227 3.14 27.35 23.10
N TYR A 228 2.26 27.23 24.11
CA TYR A 228 0.89 27.74 23.98
C TYR A 228 0.83 29.27 23.86
N LEU A 229 1.82 30.00 24.37
CA LEU A 229 1.83 31.47 24.25
C LEU A 229 2.13 31.86 22.82
N ALA A 230 3.18 31.29 22.22
CA ALA A 230 3.50 31.47 20.81
C ALA A 230 2.35 31.02 19.90
N TYR A 231 1.71 29.88 20.19
CA TYR A 231 0.54 29.42 19.44
C TYR A 231 -0.59 30.46 19.46
N LYS A 232 -0.90 31.01 20.63
CA LYS A 232 -1.95 32.00 20.80
C LYS A 232 -1.62 33.30 20.07
N GLU A 233 -0.37 33.73 20.11
CA GLU A 233 0.10 34.92 19.39
C GLU A 233 -0.02 34.73 17.87
N ALA A 234 0.43 33.60 17.34
CA ALA A 234 0.37 33.27 15.92
C ALA A 234 -1.08 33.19 15.37
N HIS A 235 -2.03 32.75 16.19
CA HIS A 235 -3.42 32.50 15.76
C HIS A 235 -4.42 33.58 16.17
N GLY A 236 -4.04 34.50 17.07
CA GLY A 236 -4.91 35.58 17.55
C GLY A 236 -6.28 35.08 18.02
N ASP A 237 -7.35 35.69 17.50
CA ASP A 237 -8.73 35.34 17.86
C ASP A 237 -9.15 33.93 17.40
N LYS A 238 -8.40 33.30 16.49
CA LYS A 238 -8.65 31.92 16.05
C LYS A 238 -7.99 30.88 16.96
N ALA A 239 -7.15 31.31 17.91
CA ALA A 239 -6.46 30.42 18.82
C ALA A 239 -7.45 29.63 19.68
N LEU A 240 -7.26 28.32 19.75
CA LEU A 240 -8.06 27.48 20.63
C LEU A 240 -7.78 27.79 22.11
N PRO A 241 -8.81 27.74 22.99
CA PRO A 241 -8.60 27.76 24.43
C PRO A 241 -7.68 26.62 24.86
N LYS A 242 -6.84 26.85 25.89
CA LYS A 242 -5.83 25.88 26.36
C LYS A 242 -6.37 24.47 26.64
N LEU A 243 -7.62 24.38 27.12
CA LEU A 243 -8.30 23.10 27.37
C LEU A 243 -8.59 22.30 26.09
N LYS A 244 -8.83 22.98 24.96
CA LYS A 244 -9.10 22.36 23.66
C LYS A 244 -7.83 22.16 22.83
N TYR A 245 -6.84 23.03 23.00
CA TYR A 245 -5.57 22.99 22.28
C TYR A 245 -4.90 21.62 22.30
N LYS A 246 -4.71 21.01 23.48
CA LYS A 246 -4.00 19.71 23.58
C LYS A 246 -4.69 18.58 22.83
N LYS A 247 -6.02 18.55 22.88
CA LYS A 247 -6.83 17.55 22.19
C LYS A 247 -6.74 17.76 20.68
N ALA A 248 -6.92 18.99 20.22
CA ALA A 248 -6.88 19.32 18.80
C ALA A 248 -5.49 19.07 18.19
N LEU A 249 -4.41 19.44 18.89
CA LEU A 249 -3.04 19.12 18.50
C LEU A 249 -2.86 17.60 18.31
N LYS A 250 -3.30 16.79 19.29
CA LYS A 250 -3.18 15.33 19.18
C LYS A 250 -3.96 14.77 18.00
N GLU A 251 -5.20 15.20 17.83
CA GLU A 251 -6.03 14.77 16.71
C GLU A 251 -5.43 15.19 15.36
N ASP A 252 -4.78 16.35 15.29
CA ASP A 252 -4.21 16.88 14.06
C ASP A 252 -2.92 16.15 13.64
N TYR A 253 -1.92 16.03 14.54
CA TYR A 253 -0.69 15.33 14.15
C TYR A 253 -0.92 13.85 13.89
N MET A 254 -1.85 13.20 14.61
CA MET A 254 -2.20 11.79 14.35
C MET A 254 -2.79 11.63 12.95
N ARG A 255 -3.66 12.57 12.56
CA ARG A 255 -4.28 12.60 11.24
C ARG A 255 -3.27 12.90 10.14
N MET A 256 -2.38 13.88 10.34
CA MET A 256 -1.27 14.17 9.43
C MET A 256 -0.43 12.89 9.21
N ILE A 257 -0.07 12.17 10.27
CA ILE A 257 0.69 10.93 10.12
C ILE A 257 -0.11 9.91 9.29
N SER A 258 -1.38 9.67 9.63
CA SER A 258 -2.19 8.64 8.98
C SER A 258 -2.60 8.95 7.54
N GLU A 259 -2.93 10.20 7.24
CA GLU A 259 -3.52 10.61 5.95
C GLU A 259 -2.48 11.21 4.99
N ASP A 260 -1.41 11.81 5.50
CA ASP A 260 -0.38 12.46 4.67
C ASP A 260 0.95 11.69 4.62
N ILE A 261 1.37 11.01 5.70
CA ILE A 261 2.71 10.39 5.77
C ILE A 261 2.67 8.88 5.47
N LEU A 262 1.80 8.11 6.14
CA LEU A 262 1.73 6.66 5.95
C LEU A 262 1.48 6.25 4.48
N PRO A 263 0.57 6.91 3.74
CA PRO A 263 0.34 6.56 2.34
C PRO A 263 1.59 6.72 1.47
N LEU A 264 2.51 7.64 1.80
CA LEU A 264 3.76 7.81 1.06
C LEU A 264 4.73 6.64 1.26
N ARG A 265 4.63 5.94 2.40
CA ARG A 265 5.48 4.81 2.75
C ARG A 265 4.96 3.48 2.17
N GLY A 266 3.84 3.51 1.45
CA GLY A 266 3.16 2.30 0.95
C GLY A 266 2.60 1.43 2.08
N ARG A 267 2.21 2.07 3.21
CA ARG A 267 1.73 1.45 4.45
C ARG A 267 0.38 1.99 4.87
#